data_AF-A0A173VSD3-F1
#
_entry.id   AF-A0A173VSD3-F1
#
_cell.length_a   1.000
_cell.length_b   1.000
_cell.length_c   1.000
_cell.angle_alpha   90.00
_cell.angle_beta   90.00
_cell.angle_gamma   90.00
#
_symmetry.space_group_name_H-M   'P 1'
#
loop_
_entity.id
_entity.type
_entity.pdbx_description
1 polymer ?
#
loop_
_entity_poly.entity_id
_entity_poly.type
_entity_poly.pdbx_seq_one_letter_code
_entity_poly.pdbx_strand_id
1 'polypeptide(L)'
;MYESGKPLENAVIKALKILGYSAENYDDGKLELDQVIISPEGDRFIGECEGKDNKDIDITKFRQLQDGLNADFEREEVSEKAYGLLIGNPQRMIDPNLRTLDFTEKCQSAAKREQMGLIKTVDLFKVCRTISENENMQDYAKSCRDAIKSCLGGIIVFPNYCE
;
A
#
# COMPACT_ATOMS: atom_id res chain seq x y z
N MET A 1 12.38 -0.80 6.02
CA MET A 1 12.28 0.67 6.17
C MET A 1 13.21 1.45 5.23
N TYR A 2 14.41 0.94 4.89
CA TYR A 2 15.39 1.64 4.03
C TYR A 2 15.38 1.18 2.56
N GLU A 3 14.44 0.29 2.20
CA GLU A 3 14.44 -0.43 0.93
C GLU A 3 13.75 0.31 -0.22
N SER A 4 14.05 -0.12 -1.45
CA SER A 4 13.31 0.19 -2.69
C SER A 4 13.25 -1.05 -3.59
N GLY A 5 12.36 -1.08 -4.59
CA GLY A 5 12.22 -2.22 -5.52
C GLY A 5 11.83 -3.51 -4.79
N LYS A 6 12.33 -4.66 -5.27
CA LYS A 6 11.91 -5.98 -4.76
C LYS A 6 12.02 -6.17 -3.25
N PRO A 7 13.10 -5.71 -2.58
CA PRO A 7 13.16 -5.76 -1.11
C PRO A 7 12.05 -4.95 -0.41
N LEU A 8 11.64 -3.81 -0.98
CA LEU A 8 10.52 -3.03 -0.46
C LEU A 8 9.19 -3.76 -0.68
N GLU A 9 8.94 -4.28 -1.88
CA GLU A 9 7.73 -5.06 -2.19
C GLU A 9 7.57 -6.24 -1.22
N ASN A 10 8.64 -7.01 -0.99
CA ASN A 10 8.64 -8.13 -0.06
C ASN A 10 8.31 -7.71 1.39
N ALA A 11 8.83 -6.55 1.82
CA ALA A 11 8.53 -6.00 3.13
C ALA A 11 7.07 -5.55 3.24
N VAL A 12 6.51 -4.96 2.19
CA VAL A 12 5.10 -4.55 2.11
C VAL A 12 4.18 -5.77 2.10
N ILE A 13 4.50 -6.82 1.35
CA ILE A 13 3.75 -8.09 1.38
C ILE A 13 3.71 -8.67 2.79
N LYS A 14 4.85 -8.70 3.49
CA LYS A 14 4.90 -9.17 4.88
C LYS A 14 4.02 -8.31 5.79
N ALA A 15 4.06 -6.99 5.63
CA ALA A 15 3.23 -6.06 6.39
C ALA A 15 1.73 -6.29 6.14
N LEU A 16 1.32 -6.43 4.88
CA LEU A 16 -0.08 -6.72 4.52
C LEU A 16 -0.56 -8.05 5.13
N LYS A 17 0.28 -9.08 5.14
CA LYS A 17 -0.02 -10.36 5.82
C LYS A 17 -0.20 -10.20 7.33
N ILE A 18 0.58 -9.33 7.99
CA ILE A 18 0.41 -9.01 9.42
C ILE A 18 -0.95 -8.33 9.65
N LEU A 19 -1.41 -7.47 8.73
CA LEU A 19 -2.75 -6.89 8.77
C LEU A 19 -3.86 -7.91 8.45
N GLY A 20 -3.54 -9.16 8.12
CA GLY A 20 -4.52 -10.21 7.82
C GLY A 20 -4.96 -10.28 6.36
N TYR A 21 -4.32 -9.54 5.45
CA TYR A 21 -4.54 -9.71 4.01
C TYR A 21 -3.87 -10.98 3.49
N SER A 22 -4.44 -11.59 2.44
CA SER A 22 -3.62 -12.37 1.50
C SER A 22 -2.91 -11.39 0.57
N ALA A 23 -1.60 -11.53 0.40
CA ALA A 23 -0.82 -10.66 -0.47
C ALA A 23 0.34 -11.44 -1.10
N GLU A 24 0.56 -11.24 -2.40
CA GLU A 24 1.64 -11.85 -3.15
C GLU A 24 2.01 -10.98 -4.36
N ASN A 25 3.25 -11.13 -4.83
CA ASN A 25 3.60 -10.63 -6.17
C ASN A 25 2.87 -11.48 -7.22
N TYR A 26 2.58 -10.89 -8.38
CA TYR A 26 2.02 -11.61 -9.52
C TYR A 26 2.92 -11.44 -10.74
N ASP A 27 3.20 -12.53 -11.44
CA ASP A 27 3.94 -12.54 -12.70
C ASP A 27 3.49 -13.75 -13.54
N ASP A 28 2.90 -13.51 -14.70
CA ASP A 28 2.53 -14.54 -15.69
C ASP A 28 3.37 -14.48 -16.98
N GLY A 29 4.46 -13.70 -16.96
CA GLY A 29 5.33 -13.41 -18.11
C GLY A 29 4.80 -12.32 -19.05
N LYS A 30 3.58 -11.81 -18.85
CA LYS A 30 3.00 -10.70 -19.61
C LYS A 30 2.64 -9.51 -18.72
N LEU A 31 2.15 -9.80 -17.52
CA LEU A 31 1.75 -8.86 -16.50
C LEU A 31 2.56 -9.15 -15.24
N GLU A 32 3.31 -8.15 -14.79
CA GLU A 32 3.97 -8.14 -13.50
C GLU A 32 3.27 -7.12 -12.60
N LEU A 33 2.85 -7.55 -11.42
CA LEU A 33 2.28 -6.67 -10.40
C LEU A 33 3.08 -6.81 -9.11
N ASP A 34 3.41 -5.67 -8.54
CA ASP A 34 4.05 -5.53 -7.25
C ASP A 34 3.27 -6.29 -6.17
N GLN A 35 1.96 -6.06 -6.04
CA GLN A 35 1.12 -6.84 -5.13
C GLN A 35 -0.29 -7.07 -5.68
N VAL A 36 -0.77 -8.31 -5.62
CA VAL A 36 -2.20 -8.65 -5.62
C VAL A 36 -2.61 -8.90 -4.16
N ILE A 37 -3.64 -8.20 -3.70
CA ILE A 37 -4.01 -8.13 -2.28
C ILE A 37 -5.50 -8.46 -2.13
N ILE A 38 -5.82 -9.40 -1.25
CA ILE A 38 -7.21 -9.81 -0.94
C ILE A 38 -7.47 -9.61 0.55
N SER A 39 -8.48 -8.78 0.85
CA SER A 39 -8.98 -8.56 2.20
C SER A 39 -9.79 -9.75 2.67
N PRO A 40 -9.75 -10.10 3.97
CA PRO A 40 -10.70 -11.07 4.53
C PRO A 40 -12.16 -10.60 4.43
N GLU A 41 -12.40 -9.31 4.21
CA GLU A 41 -13.71 -8.71 3.93
C GLU A 41 -14.17 -8.88 2.46
N GLY A 42 -13.31 -9.43 1.58
CA GLY A 42 -13.62 -9.70 0.17
C GLY A 42 -13.15 -8.63 -0.82
N ASP A 43 -12.62 -7.50 -0.36
CA ASP A 43 -12.07 -6.47 -1.23
C ASP A 43 -10.75 -6.94 -1.91
N ARG A 44 -10.60 -6.62 -3.20
CA ARG A 44 -9.38 -6.85 -3.98
C ARG A 44 -8.64 -5.53 -4.22
N PHE A 45 -7.33 -5.53 -4.03
CA PHE A 45 -6.47 -4.39 -4.31
C PHE A 45 -5.26 -4.80 -5.15
N ILE A 46 -4.76 -3.87 -5.95
CA ILE A 46 -3.43 -3.92 -6.55
C ILE A 46 -2.55 -2.89 -5.86
N GLY A 47 -1.37 -3.32 -5.41
CA GLY A 47 -0.36 -2.48 -4.79
C GLY A 47 0.79 -2.18 -5.75
N GLU A 48 1.33 -0.96 -5.67
CA GLU A 48 2.56 -0.53 -6.35
C GLU A 48 3.48 0.15 -5.32
N CYS A 49 4.75 -0.20 -5.31
CA CYS A 49 5.73 0.29 -4.35
C CYS A 49 6.72 1.30 -4.96
N GLU A 50 6.99 2.38 -4.24
CA GLU A 50 8.05 3.32 -4.60
C GLU A 50 8.92 3.69 -3.40
N GLY A 51 10.23 3.49 -3.52
CA GLY A 51 11.22 4.00 -2.57
C GLY A 51 12.09 5.07 -3.22
N LYS A 52 12.29 6.20 -2.53
CA LYS A 52 13.17 7.29 -2.98
C LYS A 52 14.13 7.73 -1.91
N ASP A 53 15.35 8.06 -2.33
CA ASP A 53 16.43 8.41 -1.41
C ASP A 53 16.19 9.74 -0.70
N ASN A 54 15.82 10.80 -1.44
CA ASN A 54 15.74 12.18 -0.93
C ASN A 54 14.61 13.00 -1.58
N LYS A 55 13.56 12.35 -2.08
CA LYS A 55 12.47 13.00 -2.82
C LYS A 55 11.11 12.45 -2.39
N ASP A 56 10.08 13.26 -2.61
CA ASP A 56 8.69 12.83 -2.54
C ASP A 56 8.37 11.75 -3.57
N ILE A 57 7.41 10.92 -3.23
CA ILE A 57 6.82 9.96 -4.15
C ILE A 57 6.03 10.75 -5.20
N ASP A 58 6.36 10.54 -6.47
CA ASP A 58 5.81 11.33 -7.57
C ASP A 58 4.88 10.49 -8.44
N ILE A 59 4.27 11.14 -9.41
CA ILE A 59 3.22 10.53 -10.24
C ILE A 59 3.71 9.36 -11.11
N THR A 60 5.03 9.14 -11.24
CA THR A 60 5.56 8.14 -12.19
C THR A 60 5.07 6.73 -11.91
N LYS A 61 5.03 6.32 -10.63
CA LYS A 61 4.49 5.02 -10.20
C LYS A 61 2.97 4.93 -10.23
N PHE A 62 2.27 6.06 -10.14
CA PHE A 62 0.82 6.10 -10.29
C PHE A 62 0.35 5.57 -11.64
N ARG A 63 1.07 5.90 -12.73
CA ARG A 63 0.75 5.38 -14.07
C ARG A 63 0.90 3.87 -14.12
N GLN A 64 1.97 3.32 -13.55
CA GLN A 64 2.22 1.87 -13.50
C GLN A 64 1.11 1.15 -12.74
N LEU A 65 0.70 1.70 -11.59
CA LEU A 65 -0.44 1.18 -10.83
C LEU A 65 -1.73 1.20 -11.67
N GLN A 66 -1.99 2.29 -12.40
CA GLN A 66 -3.20 2.41 -13.23
C GLN A 66 -3.19 1.41 -14.41
N ASP A 67 -2.04 1.23 -15.05
CA ASP A 67 -1.85 0.25 -16.11
C ASP A 67 -2.05 -1.18 -15.56
N GLY A 68 -1.46 -1.48 -14.39
CA GLY A 68 -1.61 -2.77 -13.70
C GLY A 68 -3.05 -3.06 -13.29
N LEU A 69 -3.80 -2.08 -12.81
CA LEU A 69 -5.23 -2.22 -12.50
C LEU A 69 -6.09 -2.52 -13.72
N ASN A 70 -5.77 -1.93 -14.87
CA ASN A 70 -6.48 -2.21 -16.11
C ASN A 70 -6.16 -3.61 -16.61
N ALA A 71 -4.88 -3.98 -16.63
CA ALA A 71 -4.43 -5.30 -17.05
C ALA A 71 -4.98 -6.41 -16.14
N ASP A 72 -5.03 -6.21 -14.82
CA ASP A 72 -5.66 -7.16 -13.89
C ASP A 72 -7.15 -7.34 -14.21
N PHE A 73 -7.85 -6.25 -14.53
CA PHE A 73 -9.28 -6.29 -14.83
C PHE A 73 -9.62 -6.89 -16.21
N GLU A 74 -8.68 -6.90 -17.15
CA GLU A 74 -8.84 -7.54 -18.47
C GLU A 74 -8.78 -9.07 -18.41
N ARG A 75 -8.34 -9.65 -17.28
CA ARG A 75 -8.26 -11.10 -17.08
C ARG A 75 -9.65 -11.71 -16.92
N GLU A 76 -9.89 -12.85 -17.56
CA GLU A 76 -11.20 -13.51 -17.61
C GLU A 76 -11.75 -13.87 -16.22
N GLU A 77 -10.87 -14.18 -15.27
CA GLU A 77 -11.23 -14.54 -13.90
C GLU A 77 -11.56 -13.35 -12.98
N VAL A 78 -11.35 -12.11 -13.44
CA VAL A 78 -11.56 -10.89 -12.64
C VAL A 78 -12.85 -10.20 -13.08
N SER A 79 -13.88 -10.30 -12.24
CA SER A 79 -15.21 -9.72 -12.53
C SER A 79 -15.38 -8.28 -12.08
N GLU A 80 -14.59 -7.82 -11.10
CA GLU A 80 -14.65 -6.48 -10.54
C GLU A 80 -13.26 -5.87 -10.50
N LYS A 81 -13.18 -4.59 -10.86
CA LYS A 81 -11.91 -3.87 -10.87
C LYS A 81 -11.41 -3.68 -9.44
N ALA A 82 -10.17 -4.08 -9.21
CA ALA A 82 -9.50 -3.89 -7.93
C ALA A 82 -9.33 -2.40 -7.57
N TYR A 83 -9.13 -2.11 -6.28
CA TYR A 83 -8.73 -0.79 -5.81
C TYR A 83 -7.21 -0.62 -5.91
N GLY A 84 -6.74 0.60 -6.18
CA GLY A 84 -5.31 0.89 -6.26
C GLY A 84 -4.72 1.36 -4.94
N LEU A 85 -3.55 0.84 -4.56
CA LEU A 85 -2.75 1.31 -3.43
C LEU A 85 -1.33 1.67 -3.90
N LEU A 86 -0.93 2.93 -3.77
CA LEU A 86 0.46 3.34 -3.96
C LEU A 86 1.16 3.41 -2.60
N ILE A 87 2.18 2.56 -2.40
CA ILE A 87 2.93 2.44 -1.16
C ILE A 87 4.28 3.16 -1.27
N GLY A 88 4.41 4.24 -0.53
CA GLY A 88 5.53 5.17 -0.60
C GLY A 88 6.55 5.02 0.53
N ASN A 89 7.84 5.02 0.17
CA ASN A 89 8.97 5.10 1.07
C ASN A 89 9.88 6.29 0.70
N PRO A 90 9.40 7.54 0.88
CA PRO A 90 10.22 8.72 0.64
C PRO A 90 11.32 8.84 1.71
N GLN A 91 12.40 9.53 1.36
CA GLN A 91 13.57 9.70 2.24
C GLN A 91 14.06 8.39 2.85
N ARG A 92 14.12 7.31 2.05
CA ARG A 92 14.31 5.96 2.59
C ARG A 92 15.61 5.80 3.37
N MET A 93 16.65 6.59 3.07
CA MET A 93 17.96 6.54 3.73
C MET A 93 18.03 7.34 5.04
N ILE A 94 16.97 8.06 5.40
CA ILE A 94 16.84 8.83 6.63
C ILE A 94 16.09 8.00 7.67
N ASP A 95 16.44 8.17 8.95
CA ASP A 95 15.71 7.58 10.08
C ASP A 95 14.20 7.86 9.94
N PRO A 96 13.32 6.85 10.03
CA PRO A 96 11.87 7.02 9.88
C PRO A 96 11.26 8.16 10.69
N ASN A 97 11.80 8.47 11.88
CA ASN A 97 11.29 9.53 12.76
C ASN A 97 11.72 10.93 12.32
N LEU A 98 12.72 11.04 11.43
CA LEU A 98 13.24 12.30 10.91
C LEU A 98 12.77 12.60 9.48
N ARG A 99 11.96 11.72 8.88
CA ARG A 99 11.43 11.90 7.53
C ARG A 99 10.35 12.97 7.52
N THR A 100 10.42 13.84 6.52
CA THR A 100 9.53 14.98 6.33
C THR A 100 8.84 14.97 4.96
N LEU A 101 9.35 14.19 4.01
CA LEU A 101 8.77 14.09 2.65
C LEU A 101 7.62 13.09 2.59
N ASP A 102 6.81 13.24 1.55
CA ASP A 102 5.50 12.62 1.38
C ASP A 102 5.25 12.24 -0.09
N PHE A 103 3.99 12.20 -0.51
CA PHE A 103 3.54 12.20 -1.89
C PHE A 103 3.40 13.64 -2.40
N THR A 104 3.85 13.89 -3.63
CA THR A 104 3.66 15.20 -4.29
C THR A 104 2.18 15.58 -4.41
N GLU A 105 1.87 16.88 -4.49
CA GLU A 105 0.48 17.37 -4.70
C GLU A 105 -0.17 16.77 -5.95
N LYS A 106 0.61 16.59 -7.02
CA LYS A 106 0.12 15.95 -8.26
C LYS A 106 -0.30 14.51 -8.02
N CYS A 107 0.47 13.76 -7.22
CA CYS A 107 0.14 12.39 -6.85
C CYS A 107 -1.13 12.33 -5.99
N GLN A 108 -1.25 13.22 -5.00
CA GLN A 108 -2.44 13.32 -4.15
C GLN A 108 -3.70 13.71 -4.96
N SER A 109 -3.56 14.66 -5.88
CA SER A 109 -4.66 15.07 -6.77
C SER A 109 -5.12 13.92 -7.69
N ALA A 110 -4.19 13.15 -8.24
CA ALA A 110 -4.52 11.98 -9.07
C ALA A 110 -5.19 10.87 -8.24
N ALA A 111 -4.65 10.56 -7.06
CA ALA A 111 -5.24 9.59 -6.14
C ALA A 111 -6.70 9.92 -5.81
N LYS A 112 -6.98 11.20 -5.50
CA LYS A 112 -8.34 11.68 -5.24
C LYS A 112 -9.28 11.45 -6.41
N ARG A 113 -8.82 11.73 -7.63
CA ARG A 113 -9.65 11.56 -8.84
C ARG A 113 -9.96 10.10 -9.14
N GLU A 114 -8.97 9.23 -9.01
CA GLU A 114 -9.09 7.80 -9.35
C GLU A 114 -9.52 6.92 -8.15
N GLN A 115 -9.76 7.52 -6.98
CA GLN A 115 -10.07 6.82 -5.73
C GLN A 115 -9.01 5.77 -5.33
N MET A 116 -7.73 6.10 -5.50
CA MET A 116 -6.59 5.27 -5.07
C MET A 116 -6.12 5.66 -3.67
N GLY A 117 -5.67 4.70 -2.88
CA GLY A 117 -5.09 4.92 -1.55
C GLY A 117 -3.58 5.20 -1.64
N LEU A 118 -3.08 6.11 -0.80
CA LEU A 118 -1.66 6.42 -0.67
C LEU A 118 -1.18 6.00 0.72
N ILE A 119 -0.29 5.01 0.80
CA ILE A 119 0.18 4.46 2.08
C ILE A 119 1.64 4.85 2.29
N LYS A 120 1.94 5.50 3.42
CA LYS A 120 3.32 5.68 3.87
C LYS A 120 3.79 4.40 4.54
N THR A 121 4.95 3.90 4.12
CA THR A 121 5.59 2.71 4.72
C THR A 121 5.90 2.89 6.21
N VAL A 122 6.19 4.11 6.67
CA VAL A 122 6.41 4.42 8.09
C VAL A 122 5.15 4.14 8.91
N ASP A 123 3.98 4.53 8.42
CA ASP A 123 2.73 4.34 9.15
C ASP A 123 2.27 2.89 9.09
N LEU A 124 2.41 2.24 7.93
CA LEU A 124 2.17 0.81 7.79
C LEU A 124 3.07 -0.01 8.74
N PHE A 125 4.35 0.35 8.85
CA PHE A 125 5.28 -0.33 9.75
C PHE A 125 4.89 -0.16 11.22
N LYS A 126 4.48 1.05 11.65
CA LYS A 126 4.01 1.29 13.02
C LYS A 126 2.83 0.39 13.36
N VAL A 127 1.83 0.32 12.48
CA VAL A 127 0.66 -0.56 12.65
C VAL A 127 1.08 -2.03 12.76
N CYS A 128 1.95 -2.50 11.85
CA CYS A 128 2.42 -3.88 11.86
C CYS A 128 3.18 -4.22 13.14
N ARG A 129 4.01 -3.29 13.61
CA ARG A 129 4.75 -3.44 14.87
C ARG A 129 3.78 -3.56 16.04
N THR A 130 2.80 -2.66 16.14
CA THR A 130 1.77 -2.73 17.18
C THR A 130 1.03 -4.07 17.16
N ILE A 131 0.58 -4.53 15.99
CA ILE A 131 -0.11 -5.83 15.86
C ILE A 131 0.79 -7.00 16.28
N SER A 132 2.07 -6.95 15.95
CA SER A 132 3.01 -8.04 16.22
C SER A 132 3.49 -8.11 17.67
N GLU A 133 3.50 -6.97 18.37
CA GLU A 133 3.97 -6.84 19.76
C GLU A 133 2.86 -7.04 20.80
N ASN A 134 1.59 -7.19 20.37
CA ASN A 134 0.42 -7.31 21.25
C ASN A 134 -0.43 -8.55 20.92
N GLU A 135 -1.19 -9.04 21.90
CA GLU A 135 -2.12 -10.16 21.74
C GLU A 135 -3.54 -9.67 21.38
N ASN A 136 -4.37 -10.54 20.79
CA ASN A 136 -5.77 -10.26 20.47
C ASN A 136 -6.01 -9.03 19.56
N MET A 137 -5.08 -8.76 18.65
CA MET A 137 -5.07 -7.57 17.77
C MET A 137 -6.02 -7.65 16.56
N GLN A 138 -6.97 -8.59 16.53
CA GLN A 138 -7.82 -8.82 15.35
C GLN A 138 -8.74 -7.64 15.05
N ASP A 139 -9.33 -7.03 16.07
CA ASP A 139 -10.21 -5.86 15.92
C ASP A 139 -9.41 -4.62 15.47
N TYR A 140 -8.21 -4.43 16.02
CA TYR A 140 -7.31 -3.35 15.59
C TYR A 140 -6.86 -3.55 14.14
N ALA A 141 -6.45 -4.75 13.76
CA ALA A 141 -6.09 -5.08 12.39
C ALA A 141 -7.27 -4.82 11.44
N LYS A 142 -8.48 -5.24 11.81
CA LYS A 142 -9.70 -4.94 11.03
C LYS A 142 -9.91 -3.43 10.89
N SER A 143 -9.79 -2.67 11.97
CA SER A 143 -9.94 -1.20 11.92
C SER A 143 -8.92 -0.53 10.99
N CYS A 144 -7.70 -1.09 10.89
CA CYS A 144 -6.68 -0.63 9.96
C CYS A 144 -7.04 -0.95 8.51
N ARG A 145 -7.64 -2.12 8.23
CA ARG A 145 -8.17 -2.47 6.90
C ARG A 145 -9.35 -1.58 6.52
N ASP A 146 -10.26 -1.33 7.45
CA ASP A 146 -11.39 -0.41 7.26
C ASP A 146 -10.88 1.02 6.96
N ALA A 147 -9.78 1.46 7.60
CA ALA A 147 -9.14 2.74 7.31
C ALA A 147 -8.54 2.79 5.90
N ILE A 148 -7.86 1.74 5.44
CA ILE A 148 -7.34 1.65 4.06
C ILE A 148 -8.49 1.84 3.06
N LYS A 149 -9.62 1.17 3.29
CA LYS A 149 -10.78 1.24 2.40
C LYS A 149 -11.50 2.57 2.44
N SER A 150 -11.74 3.11 3.64
CA SER A 150 -12.52 4.34 3.83
C SER A 150 -11.75 5.61 3.46
N CYS A 151 -10.42 5.56 3.48
CA CYS A 151 -9.54 6.68 3.11
C CYS A 151 -9.05 6.63 1.65
N LEU A 152 -9.65 5.80 0.78
CA LEU A 152 -9.36 5.84 -0.65
C LEU A 152 -9.54 7.25 -1.22
N GLY A 153 -8.71 7.61 -2.20
CA GLY A 153 -8.64 8.97 -2.74
C GLY A 153 -7.70 9.91 -1.97
N GLY A 154 -6.92 9.41 -1.02
CA GLY A 154 -6.01 10.21 -0.23
C GLY A 154 -4.93 9.40 0.49
N ILE A 155 -4.21 10.08 1.38
CA ILE A 155 -3.25 9.45 2.29
C ILE A 155 -4.03 8.67 3.36
N ILE A 156 -3.70 7.40 3.51
CA ILE A 156 -4.31 6.52 4.50
C ILE A 156 -3.88 6.97 5.90
N VAL A 157 -4.86 7.21 6.76
CA VAL A 157 -4.65 7.54 8.17
C VAL A 157 -5.12 6.35 9.00
N PHE A 158 -4.17 5.62 9.58
CA PHE A 158 -4.47 4.48 10.44
C PHE A 158 -4.97 4.95 11.82
N PRO A 159 -5.87 4.19 12.46
CA PRO A 159 -6.31 4.48 13.81
C PRO A 159 -5.16 4.33 14.80
N ASN A 160 -5.15 5.19 15.83
CA ASN A 160 -4.27 5.01 16.97
C ASN A 160 -4.68 3.74 17.73
N TYR A 161 -3.70 2.97 18.16
CA TYR A 161 -3.91 1.92 19.14
C TYR A 161 -3.86 2.54 20.54
N CYS A 162 -4.94 2.39 21.30
CA CYS A 162 -4.99 2.69 22.72
C CYS A 162 -5.12 1.36 23.46
N GLU A 163 -4.17 1.07 24.36
CA GLU A 163 -4.24 -0.06 25.29
C GLU A 163 -5.41 0.08 26.29
#